data_AF-A0A7X2IIJ3-F1
#
_entry.id   AF-A0A7X2IIJ3-F1
#
_cell.length_a   1.000
_cell.length_b   1.000
_cell.length_c   1.000
_cell.angle_alpha   90.00
_cell.angle_beta   90.00
_cell.angle_gamma   90.00
#
_symmetry.space_group_name_H-M   'P 1'
#
loop_
_entity.id
_entity.type
_entity.pdbx_description
1 polymer ?
#
loop_
_entity_poly.entity_id
_entity_poly.type
_entity_poly.pdbx_seq_one_letter_code
_entity_poly.pdbx_strand_id
1 'polypeptide(L)'
;MPKEALMDSLGLSRATINRKVQREQPLSREESERVMGMQSLIGQVQAMIDADSAPEFDAAKWLARWLAEPLPALGGATPASYMDTVEGQKYVGNLLAMAQSGAYA
;
A
#
# COMPACT_ATOMS: atom_id res chain seq x y z
N MET A 1 -3.31 9.05 -4.10
CA MET A 1 -4.60 8.40 -3.82
C MET A 1 -5.34 9.17 -2.73
N PRO A 2 -6.67 9.39 -2.83
CA PRO A 2 -7.49 9.95 -1.75
C PRO A 2 -7.52 9.04 -0.51
N LYS A 3 -7.79 9.61 0.68
CA LYS A 3 -7.86 8.86 1.95
C LYS A 3 -8.90 7.75 1.92
N GLU A 4 -10.03 7.99 1.27
CA GLU A 4 -11.14 7.05 1.15
C GLU A 4 -10.74 5.83 0.31
N ALA A 5 -10.10 6.06 -0.84
CA ALA A 5 -9.61 4.97 -1.68
C ALA A 5 -8.55 4.11 -0.98
N LEU A 6 -7.71 4.74 -0.13
CA LEU A 6 -6.77 4.00 0.72
C LEU A 6 -7.52 3.09 1.70
N MET A 7 -8.51 3.64 2.41
CA MET A 7 -9.30 2.88 3.38
C MET A 7 -10.00 1.70 2.72
N ASP A 8 -10.62 1.92 1.56
CA ASP A 8 -11.30 0.88 0.80
C ASP A 8 -10.31 -0.21 0.34
N SER A 9 -9.13 0.16 -0.16
CA SER A 9 -8.09 -0.81 -0.58
C SER A 9 -7.59 -1.69 0.58
N LEU A 10 -7.61 -1.18 1.80
CA LEU A 10 -7.19 -1.92 2.99
C LEU A 10 -8.35 -2.71 3.63
N GLY A 11 -9.54 -2.74 3.00
CA GLY A 11 -10.73 -3.35 3.57
C GLY A 11 -11.21 -2.65 4.85
N LEU A 12 -10.91 -1.36 5.02
CA LEU A 12 -11.28 -0.56 6.18
C LEU A 12 -12.54 0.25 5.87
N SER A 13 -13.68 -0.19 6.36
CA SER A 13 -14.93 0.58 6.20
C SER A 13 -14.81 1.95 6.88
N ARG A 14 -15.05 3.02 6.12
CA ARG A 14 -15.09 4.41 6.61
C ARG A 14 -16.00 4.56 7.83
N ALA A 15 -17.17 3.91 7.81
CA ALA A 15 -18.12 3.96 8.93
C ALA A 15 -17.52 3.34 10.20
N THR A 16 -16.85 2.19 10.07
CA THR A 16 -16.18 1.51 11.18
C THR A 16 -15.02 2.34 11.74
N ILE A 17 -14.18 2.89 10.86
CA ILE A 17 -13.05 3.74 11.28
C ILE A 17 -13.54 5.00 11.98
N ASN A 18 -14.50 5.72 11.40
CA ASN A 18 -15.06 6.92 12.03
C ASN A 18 -15.70 6.62 13.39
N ARG A 19 -16.44 5.50 13.50
CA ARG A 19 -17.00 5.05 14.79
C ARG A 19 -15.90 4.76 15.82
N LYS A 20 -14.80 4.13 15.41
CA LYS A 20 -13.66 3.82 16.29
C LYS A 20 -12.95 5.09 16.76
N VAL A 21 -12.71 6.03 15.86
CA VAL A 21 -12.13 7.35 16.18
C VAL A 21 -13.01 8.10 17.19
N GLN A 22 -14.32 8.20 16.96
CA GLN A 22 -15.24 8.88 17.89
C GLN A 22 -15.31 8.25 19.29
N ARG A 23 -15.00 6.95 19.39
CA ARG A 23 -15.07 6.19 20.65
C ARG A 23 -13.69 5.92 21.25
N GLU A 24 -12.63 6.50 20.69
CA GLU A 24 -11.23 6.26 21.08
C GLU A 24 -10.89 4.75 21.13
N GLN A 25 -11.48 3.98 20.22
CA GLN A 25 -11.28 2.54 20.14
C GLN A 25 -10.09 2.22 19.23
N PRO A 26 -9.22 1.29 19.63
CA PRO A 26 -8.15 0.83 18.76
C PRO A 26 -8.71 0.11 17.54
N LEU A 27 -7.87 0.00 16.50
CA LEU A 27 -8.11 -0.94 15.42
C LEU A 27 -8.11 -2.37 15.97
N SER A 28 -8.87 -3.24 15.33
CA SER A 28 -8.74 -4.69 15.53
C SER A 28 -7.35 -5.14 15.11
N ARG A 29 -6.98 -6.35 15.51
CA ARG A 29 -5.69 -6.93 15.14
C ARG A 29 -5.53 -7.01 13.63
N GLU A 30 -6.56 -7.49 12.93
CA GLU A 30 -6.54 -7.69 11.49
C GLU A 30 -6.44 -6.37 10.72
N GLU A 31 -7.18 -5.34 11.15
CA GLU A 31 -7.06 -3.99 10.58
C GLU A 31 -5.68 -3.38 10.85
N SER A 32 -5.13 -3.60 12.05
CA SER A 32 -3.79 -3.12 12.40
C SER A 32 -2.73 -3.78 11.55
N GLU A 33 -2.81 -5.10 11.33
CA GLU A 33 -1.89 -5.84 10.47
C GLU A 33 -1.89 -5.30 9.03
N ARG A 34 -3.06 -4.95 8.47
CA ARG A 34 -3.15 -4.36 7.13
C ARG A 34 -2.58 -2.94 7.06
N VAL A 35 -2.76 -2.13 8.10
CA VAL A 35 -2.12 -0.81 8.18
C VAL A 35 -0.60 -0.94 8.31
N MET A 36 -0.13 -1.90 9.11
CA MET A 36 1.30 -2.18 9.27
C MET A 36 1.94 -2.64 7.96
N GLY A 37 1.30 -3.53 7.19
CA GLY A 37 1.86 -3.95 5.91
C GLY A 37 1.88 -2.83 4.87
N MET A 38 0.92 -1.88 4.87
CA MET A 38 1.05 -0.65 4.08
C MET A 38 2.30 0.16 4.49
N GLN A 39 2.56 0.32 5.78
CA GLN A 39 3.78 0.99 6.25
C GLN A 39 5.05 0.24 5.80
N SER A 40 5.04 -1.09 5.84
CA SER A 40 6.15 -1.90 5.34
C SER A 40 6.42 -1.67 3.84
N LEU A 41 5.38 -1.57 3.02
CA LEU A 41 5.53 -1.26 1.58
C LEU A 41 6.09 0.14 1.34
N ILE A 42 5.68 1.14 2.14
CA ILE A 42 6.27 2.49 2.07
C ILE A 42 7.77 2.42 2.40
N GLY A 43 8.13 1.70 3.46
CA GLY A 43 9.54 1.48 3.84
C GLY A 43 10.33 0.75 2.74
N GLN A 44 9.72 -0.24 2.09
CA GLN A 44 10.31 -0.93 0.95
C GLN A 44 10.59 0.04 -0.21
N VAL A 45 9.61 0.86 -0.61
CA VAL A 45 9.80 1.87 -1.66
C VAL A 45 10.89 2.87 -1.28
N GLN A 46 10.94 3.30 -0.01
CA GLN A 46 11.99 4.20 0.46
C GLN A 46 13.39 3.56 0.36
N ALA A 47 13.52 2.27 0.66
CA ALA A 47 14.77 1.52 0.55
C ALA A 47 15.18 1.22 -0.91
N MET A 48 14.26 1.36 -1.87
CA MET A 48 14.55 1.18 -3.30
C MET A 48 15.27 2.38 -3.91
N ILE A 49 15.28 3.53 -3.23
CA ILE A 49 15.89 4.79 -3.70
C ILE A 49 17.27 4.95 -3.08
N ASP A 50 18.26 5.32 -3.88
CA ASP A 50 19.61 5.59 -3.38
C ASP A 50 19.58 6.77 -2.40
N ALA A 51 20.33 6.67 -1.30
CA ALA A 51 20.38 7.71 -0.27
C ALA A 51 20.76 9.10 -0.79
N ASP A 52 21.51 9.16 -1.90
CA ASP A 52 21.98 10.40 -2.53
C ASP A 52 20.97 10.98 -3.55
N SER A 53 19.87 10.29 -3.84
CA SER A 53 19.07 10.54 -5.04
C SER A 53 17.81 11.39 -4.92
N ALA A 54 17.44 11.89 -3.72
CA ALA A 54 16.78 13.21 -3.54
C ALA A 54 16.20 13.37 -2.12
N PRO A 55 16.42 14.53 -1.46
CA PRO A 55 15.68 14.89 -0.25
C PRO A 55 14.17 15.13 -0.47
N GLU A 56 13.71 15.14 -1.74
CA GLU A 56 12.33 15.49 -2.12
C GLU A 56 11.46 14.27 -2.50
N PHE A 57 11.99 13.04 -2.50
CA PHE A 57 11.20 11.87 -2.87
C PHE A 57 10.24 11.45 -1.75
N ASP A 58 8.94 11.50 -2.03
CA ASP A 58 7.89 11.02 -1.14
C ASP A 58 7.47 9.59 -1.54
N ALA A 59 8.04 8.61 -0.85
CA ALA A 59 7.76 7.18 -1.06
C ALA A 59 6.28 6.83 -0.90
N ALA A 60 5.57 7.46 0.05
CA ALA A 60 4.16 7.20 0.27
C ALA A 60 3.32 7.71 -0.90
N LYS A 61 3.63 8.91 -1.40
CA LYS A 61 2.94 9.48 -2.57
C LYS A 61 3.24 8.72 -3.85
N TRP A 62 4.49 8.27 -4.04
CA TRP A 62 4.85 7.42 -5.18
C TRP A 62 4.11 6.08 -5.13
N LEU A 63 4.14 5.39 -3.99
CA LEU A 63 3.46 4.11 -3.80
C LEU A 63 1.95 4.26 -4.03
N ALA A 64 1.35 5.33 -3.50
CA ALA A 64 -0.07 5.61 -3.69
C ALA A 64 -0.48 5.86 -5.15
N ARG A 65 0.45 6.26 -6.02
CA ARG A 65 0.20 6.36 -7.47
C ARG A 65 0.33 4.99 -8.11
N TRP A 66 1.44 4.30 -7.85
CA TRP A 66 1.72 2.98 -8.39
C TRP A 66 0.62 1.95 -8.04
N LEU A 67 0.12 1.96 -6.79
CA LEU A 67 -0.98 1.09 -6.37
C LEU A 67 -2.27 1.28 -7.17
N ALA A 68 -2.49 2.48 -7.74
CA ALA A 68 -3.68 2.83 -8.50
C ALA A 68 -3.52 2.60 -10.01
N GLU A 69 -2.32 2.25 -10.48
CA GLU A 69 -2.03 2.01 -11.89
C GLU A 69 -2.32 0.54 -12.25
N PRO A 70 -3.15 0.27 -13.29
CA PRO A 70 -3.34 -1.08 -13.80
C PRO A 70 -2.03 -1.70 -14.28
N LEU A 71 -1.73 -2.92 -13.87
CA LEU A 71 -0.51 -3.62 -14.29
C LEU A 71 -0.84 -4.79 -15.22
N PRO A 72 -0.17 -4.92 -16.39
CA PRO A 72 -0.32 -6.07 -17.28
C PRO A 72 -0.06 -7.41 -16.57
N ALA A 73 0.92 -7.42 -15.66
CA ALA A 73 1.28 -8.57 -14.81
C ALA A 73 0.11 -9.09 -13.96
N LEU A 74 -0.87 -8.23 -13.67
CA LEU A 74 -2.06 -8.54 -12.88
C LEU A 74 -3.29 -8.71 -13.77
N GLY A 75 -3.11 -8.93 -15.08
CA GLY A 75 -4.22 -9.01 -16.03
C GLY A 75 -5.01 -7.71 -16.17
N GLY A 76 -4.38 -6.56 -15.92
CA GLY A 76 -5.02 -5.24 -15.93
C GLY A 76 -5.68 -4.83 -14.61
N ALA A 77 -5.54 -5.62 -13.54
CA ALA A 77 -5.91 -5.19 -12.20
C ALA A 77 -4.87 -4.20 -11.63
N THR A 78 -5.30 -3.39 -10.65
CA THR A 78 -4.42 -2.47 -9.90
C THR A 78 -3.84 -3.20 -8.68
N PRO A 79 -2.59 -2.97 -8.26
CA PRO A 79 -2.07 -3.55 -7.03
C PRO A 79 -2.94 -3.28 -5.78
N ALA A 80 -3.62 -2.13 -5.73
CA ALA A 80 -4.55 -1.79 -4.65
C ALA A 80 -5.66 -2.84 -4.43
N SER A 81 -6.05 -3.62 -5.45
CA SER A 81 -7.10 -4.64 -5.32
C SER A 81 -6.69 -5.86 -4.50
N TYR A 82 -5.42 -5.97 -4.12
CA TYR A 82 -4.87 -7.07 -3.31
C TYR A 82 -4.54 -6.63 -1.88
N MET A 83 -4.79 -5.37 -1.52
CA MET A 83 -4.32 -4.78 -0.26
C MET A 83 -5.20 -5.10 0.96
N ASP A 84 -6.32 -5.77 0.76
CA ASP A 84 -7.31 -6.11 1.79
C ASP A 84 -6.96 -7.38 2.61
N THR A 85 -5.85 -8.03 2.26
CA THR A 85 -5.32 -9.21 2.95
C THR A 85 -3.82 -9.08 3.18
N VAL A 86 -3.29 -9.69 4.24
CA VAL A 86 -1.84 -9.68 4.52
C VAL A 86 -1.07 -10.42 3.43
N GLU A 87 -1.61 -11.53 2.93
CA GLU A 87 -1.04 -12.30 1.83
C GLU A 87 -0.98 -11.49 0.53
N GLY A 88 -2.05 -10.77 0.21
CA GLY A 88 -2.08 -9.89 -0.95
C GLY A 88 -1.09 -8.73 -0.84
N GLN A 89 -0.91 -8.15 0.36
CA GLN A 89 0.13 -7.14 0.60
C GLN A 89 1.55 -7.70 0.39
N LYS A 90 1.83 -8.94 0.82
CA LYS A 90 3.10 -9.63 0.53
C LYS A 90 3.31 -9.83 -0.96
N TYR A 91 2.26 -10.24 -1.68
CA TYR A 91 2.30 -10.40 -3.13
C TYR A 91 2.62 -9.08 -3.84
N VAL A 92 1.99 -7.98 -3.42
CA VAL A 92 2.28 -6.62 -3.92
C VAL A 92 3.72 -6.20 -3.60
N GLY A 93 4.25 -6.51 -2.42
CA GLY A 93 5.65 -6.26 -2.07
C GLY A 93 6.64 -7.00 -2.97
N ASN A 94 6.35 -8.26 -3.32
CA ASN A 94 7.16 -9.01 -4.29
C ASN A 94 7.10 -8.37 -5.68
N LEU A 95 5.94 -7.86 -6.09
CA LEU A 95 5.78 -7.18 -7.37
C LEU A 95 6.59 -5.89 -7.44
N LEU A 96 6.62 -5.10 -6.35
CA LEU A 96 7.50 -3.93 -6.23
C LEU A 96 8.98 -4.29 -6.39
N ALA A 97 9.44 -5.37 -5.76
CA ALA A 97 10.82 -5.82 -5.86
C ALA A 97 11.20 -6.24 -7.29
N MET A 98 10.28 -6.90 -8.01
CA MET A 98 10.49 -7.28 -9.41
C MET A 98 10.49 -6.07 -10.36
N ALA A 99 9.67 -5.05 -10.07
CA ALA A 99 9.69 -3.81 -10.83
C ALA A 99 11.01 -3.04 -10.67
N GLN A 100 11.64 -3.09 -9.49
CA GLN A 100 12.95 -2.47 -9.25
C GLN A 100 14.08 -3.12 -10.08
N SER A 101 14.09 -4.45 -10.16
CA SER A 101 15.18 -5.19 -10.80
C SER A 101 15.12 -5.17 -12.34
N GLY A 102 14.11 -4.51 -12.92
CA GLY A 102 13.85 -4.55 -14.36
C GLY A 102 13.39 -5.93 -14.85
N ALA A 103 13.01 -6.83 -13.94
CA ALA A 103 12.51 -8.16 -14.27
C ALA A 103 11.08 -8.14 -14.85
N TYR A 104 10.45 -6.97 -14.92
CA TYR A 104 9.21 -6.71 -15.64
C TYR A 104 9.45 -5.79 -16.85
N ALA A 105 9.31 -6.35 -18.03
CA ALA A 105 9.02 -5.67 -19.30
C ALA A 105 7.88 -6.42 -19.99
#